data_AF-A0A936B7K5-F1
#
_entry.id   AF-A0A936B7K5-F1
#
_cell.length_a   1.000
_cell.length_b   1.000
_cell.length_c   1.000
_cell.angle_alpha   90.00
_cell.angle_beta   90.00
_cell.angle_gamma   90.00
#
_symmetry.space_group_name_H-M   'P 1'
#
loop_
_entity.id
_entity.type
_entity.pdbx_description
1 polymer ?
#
loop_
_entity_poly.entity_id
_entity_poly.type
_entity_poly.pdbx_seq_one_letter_code
_entity_poly.pdbx_strand_id
1 'polypeptide(L)'
;MTIELKGSIPEELRPLLGNWIYGCDVCQEVCPFNRFAEETAEGGFRAASWETAAPPLLALLRLSRAEFATRYAGSPIQRIKWARFMRNVCVAAGNWGDEAAVPALQALAQDESE
;
A
#
# COMPACT_ATOMS: atom_id res chain seq x y z
N MET A 1 9.86 -6.76 -0.73
CA MET A 1 8.97 -6.60 -1.90
C MET A 1 8.26 -5.25 -1.87
N THR A 2 7.19 -5.06 -1.10
CA THR A 2 6.45 -3.77 -1.05
C THR A 2 7.28 -2.60 -0.46
N ILE A 3 8.23 -2.88 0.45
CA ILE A 3 9.07 -1.86 1.10
C ILE A 3 10.41 -1.65 0.37
N GLU A 4 11.25 -2.70 0.32
CA GLU A 4 12.66 -2.55 -0.08
C GLU A 4 12.93 -2.61 -1.59
N LEU A 5 12.03 -3.22 -2.38
CA LEU A 5 12.26 -3.34 -3.83
C LEU A 5 12.17 -1.96 -4.48
N LYS A 6 13.17 -1.59 -5.27
CA LYS A 6 13.22 -0.29 -5.96
C LYS A 6 12.55 -0.29 -7.32
N GLY A 7 12.73 -1.36 -8.10
CA GLY A 7 12.21 -1.47 -9.47
C GLY A 7 10.79 -2.03 -9.55
N SER A 8 10.44 -2.54 -10.73
CA SER A 8 9.15 -3.21 -10.95
C SER A 8 9.04 -4.49 -10.12
N ILE A 9 7.82 -4.79 -9.64
CA ILE A 9 7.52 -6.07 -9.01
C ILE A 9 7.45 -7.12 -10.14
N PRO A 10 8.22 -8.23 -10.07
CA PRO A 10 8.15 -9.32 -11.05
C PRO A 10 6.71 -9.79 -11.25
N GLU A 11 6.31 -10.02 -12.49
CA GLU A 11 4.90 -10.26 -12.85
C GLU A 11 4.34 -11.49 -12.15
N GLU A 12 5.14 -12.54 -12.05
CA GLU A 12 4.81 -13.79 -11.37
C GLU A 12 4.57 -13.62 -9.86
N LEU A 13 5.13 -12.56 -9.25
CA LEU A 13 4.96 -12.26 -7.82
C LEU A 13 3.79 -11.32 -7.55
N ARG A 14 3.28 -10.60 -8.55
CA ARG A 14 2.20 -9.62 -8.36
C ARG A 14 0.94 -10.24 -7.76
N PRO A 15 0.41 -11.39 -8.26
CA PRO A 15 -0.80 -11.97 -7.71
C PRO A 15 -0.68 -12.37 -6.23
N LEU A 16 0.52 -12.73 -5.78
CA LEU A 16 0.78 -13.15 -4.40
C LEU A 16 0.69 -12.00 -3.38
N LEU A 17 0.70 -10.75 -3.84
CA LEU A 17 0.61 -9.57 -2.99
C LEU A 17 -0.83 -9.20 -2.61
N GLY A 18 -1.83 -9.72 -3.33
CA GLY A 18 -3.22 -9.32 -3.12
C GLY A 18 -3.38 -7.80 -3.16
N ASN A 19 -3.94 -7.22 -2.09
CA ASN A 19 -4.15 -5.79 -1.93
C ASN A 19 -3.12 -5.09 -1.01
N TRP A 20 -2.01 -5.75 -0.65
CA TRP A 20 -1.03 -5.16 0.27
C TRP A 20 -0.15 -4.10 -0.42
N ILE A 21 -0.27 -2.85 0.04
CA ILE A 21 0.50 -1.72 -0.49
C ILE A 21 1.76 -1.40 0.33
N TYR A 22 1.87 -1.89 1.57
CA TYR A 22 3.00 -1.67 2.46
C TYR A 22 3.08 -2.78 3.50
N GLY A 23 4.22 -3.50 3.56
CA GLY A 23 4.38 -4.64 4.48
C GLY A 23 3.53 -5.86 4.10
N CYS A 24 3.50 -6.85 5.00
CA CYS A 24 2.69 -8.06 4.98
C CYS A 24 2.74 -8.69 6.37
N ASP A 25 1.59 -9.01 6.95
CA ASP A 25 1.51 -9.57 8.31
C ASP A 25 1.08 -11.04 8.35
N VAL A 26 0.99 -11.72 7.20
CA VAL A 26 0.57 -13.13 7.11
C VAL A 26 1.40 -14.04 8.03
N CYS A 27 2.71 -13.81 8.14
CA CYS A 27 3.55 -14.62 9.02
C CYS A 27 3.19 -14.45 10.50
N GLN A 28 2.69 -13.28 10.89
CA GLN A 28 2.19 -13.00 12.23
C GLN A 28 0.78 -13.56 12.42
N GLU A 29 -0.10 -13.43 11.42
CA GLU A 29 -1.48 -13.91 11.45
C GLU A 29 -1.57 -15.44 11.59
N VAL A 30 -0.70 -16.18 10.90
CA VAL A 30 -0.68 -17.65 10.95
C VAL A 30 0.15 -18.22 12.10
N CYS A 31 0.79 -17.37 12.90
CA CYS A 31 1.70 -17.80 13.96
C CYS A 31 0.91 -18.42 15.14
N PRO A 32 1.21 -19.67 15.55
CA PRO A 32 0.49 -20.35 16.63
C PRO A 32 0.73 -19.72 18.01
N PHE A 33 1.78 -18.91 18.16
CA PHE A 33 2.04 -18.15 19.39
C PHE A 33 1.29 -16.81 19.41
N ASN A 34 1.06 -16.20 18.24
CA ASN A 34 0.46 -14.88 18.15
C ASN A 34 -1.06 -14.91 18.36
N ARG A 35 -1.71 -16.08 18.26
CA ARG A 35 -3.14 -16.27 18.59
C ARG A 35 -3.51 -15.89 20.03
N PHE A 36 -2.53 -15.80 20.92
CA PHE A 36 -2.71 -15.43 22.33
C PHE A 36 -2.23 -14.01 22.62
N ALA A 37 -1.75 -13.28 21.61
CA ALA A 37 -1.31 -11.89 21.78
C ALA A 37 -2.53 -10.98 21.97
N GLU A 38 -2.39 -10.01 22.86
CA GLU A 38 -3.39 -8.96 23.10
C GLU A 38 -2.95 -7.66 22.43
N GLU A 39 -3.92 -6.88 21.95
CA GLU A 39 -3.64 -5.55 21.42
C GLU A 39 -3.05 -4.65 22.52
N THR A 40 -2.04 -3.86 22.14
CA THR A 40 -1.41 -2.94 23.09
C THR A 40 -2.36 -1.81 23.51
N ALA A 41 -2.30 -1.46 24.80
CA ALA A 41 -2.97 -0.28 25.33
C ALA A 41 -2.20 1.03 25.05
N GLU A 42 -0.95 0.94 24.57
CA GLU A 42 -0.12 2.10 24.24
C GLU A 42 -0.64 2.78 22.97
N GLY A 43 -1.16 4.00 23.14
CA GLY A 43 -1.83 4.75 22.07
C GLY A 43 -0.93 5.07 20.89
N GLY A 44 0.39 5.22 21.12
CA GLY A 44 1.35 5.52 20.06
C GLY A 44 1.49 4.44 18.97
N PHE A 45 1.03 3.21 19.22
CA PHE A 45 1.04 2.13 18.23
C PHE A 45 -0.25 2.02 17.42
N ARG A 46 -1.29 2.80 17.75
CA ARG A 46 -2.53 2.80 16.96
C ARG A 46 -2.33 3.59 15.68
N ALA A 47 -2.98 3.15 14.62
CA ALA A 47 -3.05 3.95 13.40
C ALA A 47 -3.72 5.30 13.69
N ALA A 48 -3.20 6.37 13.08
CA ALA A 48 -3.75 7.71 13.25
C ALA A 48 -5.20 7.81 12.72
N SER A 49 -5.52 7.09 11.65
CA SER A 49 -6.88 6.99 11.10
C SER A 49 -7.04 5.78 10.18
N TRP A 50 -8.29 5.35 9.95
CA TRP A 50 -8.60 4.33 8.94
C TRP A 50 -8.26 4.79 7.52
N GLU A 51 -8.31 6.09 7.24
CA GLU A 51 -7.91 6.67 5.95
C GLU A 51 -6.41 6.54 5.67
N THR A 52 -5.59 6.31 6.69
CA THR A 52 -4.15 6.05 6.53
C THR A 52 -3.82 4.55 6.62
N ALA A 53 -4.55 3.79 7.44
CA ALA A 53 -4.34 2.35 7.61
C ALA A 53 -4.93 1.50 6.49
N ALA A 54 -6.16 1.79 6.04
CA ALA A 54 -6.89 1.01 5.05
C ALA A 54 -7.76 1.90 4.15
N PRO A 55 -7.17 2.85 3.41
CA PRO A 55 -7.91 3.71 2.48
C PRO A 55 -8.51 2.92 1.30
N PRO A 56 -9.60 3.42 0.70
CA PRO A 56 -10.11 2.87 -0.55
C PRO A 56 -9.07 2.96 -1.67
N LEU A 57 -8.88 1.86 -2.39
CA LEU A 57 -7.86 1.75 -3.42
C LEU A 57 -8.05 2.74 -4.57
N LEU A 58 -9.30 2.97 -4.99
CA LEU A 58 -9.64 3.99 -5.99
C LEU A 58 -9.28 5.41 -5.55
N ALA A 59 -9.34 5.70 -4.24
CA ALA A 59 -8.92 7.00 -3.73
C ALA A 59 -7.39 7.14 -3.76
N LEU A 60 -6.65 6.05 -3.52
CA LEU A 60 -5.18 6.06 -3.63
C LEU A 60 -4.70 6.22 -5.07
N LEU A 61 -5.39 5.64 -6.05
CA LEU A 61 -5.05 5.81 -7.48
C LEU A 61 -5.15 7.27 -7.94
N ARG A 62 -5.92 8.11 -7.25
CA ARG A 62 -6.10 9.54 -7.53
C ARG A 62 -5.25 10.44 -6.64
N LEU A 63 -4.45 9.86 -5.75
CA LEU A 63 -3.62 10.62 -4.83
C LEU A 63 -2.56 11.39 -5.63
N SER A 64 -2.26 12.61 -5.21
CA SER A 64 -1.11 13.36 -5.71
C SER A 64 0.11 13.17 -4.82
N ARG A 65 1.30 13.45 -5.35
CA ARG A 65 2.54 13.42 -4.58
C ARG A 65 2.52 14.34 -3.36
N ALA A 66 1.88 15.51 -3.49
CA ALA A 66 1.74 16.46 -2.39
C ALA A 66 0.81 15.92 -1.30
N GLU A 67 -0.33 15.34 -1.68
CA GLU A 67 -1.25 14.72 -0.73
C GLU A 67 -0.65 13.51 -0.04
N PHE A 68 0.15 12.70 -0.74
CA PHE A 68 0.93 11.61 -0.14
C PHE A 68 1.88 12.13 0.94
N ALA A 69 2.63 13.19 0.64
CA ALA A 69 3.59 13.77 1.58
C ALA A 69 2.90 14.27 2.86
N THR A 70 1.75 14.91 2.72
CA THR A 70 0.93 15.40 3.84
C THR A 70 0.26 14.25 4.60
N ARG A 71 -0.43 13.33 3.91
CA ARG A 71 -1.22 12.25 4.51
C ARG A 71 -0.36 11.28 5.32
N TYR A 72 0.83 10.97 4.83
CA TYR A 72 1.73 10.00 5.46
C TYR A 72 2.86 10.65 6.25
N ALA A 73 2.81 11.97 6.50
CA ALA A 73 3.80 12.71 7.29
C ALA A 73 4.07 12.04 8.65
N GLY A 74 5.34 11.75 8.93
CA GLY A 74 5.75 11.11 10.18
C GLY A 74 5.45 9.61 10.28
N SER A 75 4.84 9.00 9.26
CA SER A 75 4.61 7.56 9.22
C SER A 75 5.77 6.79 8.56
N PRO A 76 5.98 5.51 8.91
CA PRO A 76 6.94 4.65 8.23
C PRO A 76 6.72 4.52 6.71
N ILE A 77 5.51 4.81 6.21
CA ILE A 77 5.16 4.75 4.79
C ILE A 77 6.00 5.75 3.97
N GLN A 78 6.42 6.89 4.54
CA GLN A 78 7.28 7.84 3.83
C GLN A 78 8.64 7.24 3.42
N ARG A 79 9.13 6.20 4.11
CA ARG A 79 10.39 5.52 3.76
C ARG A 79 10.38 4.95 2.33
N ILE A 80 9.21 4.49 1.85
CA ILE A 80 9.10 3.92 0.51
C ILE A 80 9.00 5.00 -0.57
N LYS A 81 8.74 6.27 -0.23
CA LYS A 81 8.61 7.37 -1.21
C LYS A 81 7.46 7.16 -2.20
N TRP A 82 7.14 8.25 -2.90
CA TRP A 82 6.01 8.34 -3.83
C TRP A 82 5.97 7.26 -4.91
N ALA A 83 7.03 7.12 -5.70
CA ALA A 83 7.05 6.21 -6.86
C ALA A 83 6.78 4.74 -6.45
N ARG A 84 7.42 4.26 -5.37
CA ARG A 84 7.20 2.87 -4.91
C ARG A 84 5.85 2.68 -4.25
N PHE A 85 5.32 3.71 -3.59
CA PHE A 85 3.96 3.70 -3.06
C PHE A 85 2.95 3.53 -4.21
N MET A 86 3.02 4.38 -5.24
CA MET A 86 2.11 4.30 -6.38
C MET A 86 2.28 3.00 -7.18
N ARG A 87 3.51 2.51 -7.35
CA ARG A 87 3.74 1.16 -7.93
C ARG A 87 2.96 0.08 -7.18
N ASN A 88 3.01 0.08 -5.85
CA ASN A 88 2.30 -0.93 -5.05
C ASN A 88 0.77 -0.76 -5.16
N VAL A 89 0.28 0.48 -5.16
CA VAL A 89 -1.14 0.80 -5.35
C VAL A 89 -1.63 0.30 -6.71
N CYS A 90 -0.88 0.53 -7.79
CA CYS A 90 -1.23 0.03 -9.13
C CYS A 90 -1.25 -1.49 -9.19
N VAL A 91 -0.29 -2.17 -8.55
CA VAL A 91 -0.27 -3.64 -8.48
C VAL A 91 -1.46 -4.17 -7.69
N ALA A 92 -1.76 -3.58 -6.54
CA ALA A 92 -2.94 -3.94 -5.75
C ALA A 92 -4.24 -3.73 -6.54
N ALA A 93 -4.32 -2.67 -7.34
CA ALA A 93 -5.50 -2.39 -8.18
C ALA A 93 -5.62 -3.39 -9.33
N GLY A 94 -4.51 -3.77 -9.96
CA GLY A 94 -4.49 -4.83 -10.96
C GLY A 94 -4.92 -6.18 -10.39
N ASN A 95 -4.48 -6.51 -9.16
CA ASN A 95 -4.89 -7.73 -8.46
C ASN A 95 -6.36 -7.71 -8.04
N TRP A 96 -6.91 -6.53 -7.72
CA TRP A 96 -8.33 -6.38 -7.40
C TRP A 96 -9.22 -6.70 -8.61
N GLY A 97 -8.77 -6.35 -9.82
CA GLY A 97 -9.40 -6.79 -11.08
C GLY A 97 -10.73 -6.11 -11.41
N ASP A 98 -11.07 -5.01 -10.73
CA ASP A 98 -12.31 -4.26 -10.96
C ASP A 98 -12.12 -3.20 -12.06
N GLU A 99 -13.06 -3.16 -13.01
CA GLU A 99 -13.04 -2.23 -14.15
C GLU A 99 -13.02 -0.75 -13.73
N ALA A 100 -13.53 -0.42 -12.54
CA ALA A 100 -13.52 0.94 -12.02
C ALA A 100 -12.10 1.51 -11.82
N ALA A 101 -11.08 0.65 -11.69
CA ALA A 101 -9.68 1.06 -11.58
C ALA A 101 -9.03 1.40 -12.93
N VAL A 102 -9.56 0.87 -14.04
CA VAL A 102 -8.93 0.94 -15.38
C VAL A 102 -8.66 2.39 -15.82
N PRO A 103 -9.61 3.35 -15.71
CA PRO A 103 -9.35 4.73 -16.16
C PRO A 103 -8.19 5.38 -15.41
N ALA A 104 -8.08 5.15 -14.09
CA ALA A 104 -7.01 5.72 -13.29
C ALA A 104 -5.65 5.06 -13.57
N LEU A 105 -5.64 3.74 -13.80
CA LEU A 105 -4.43 3.01 -14.20
C LEU A 105 -3.92 3.47 -15.57
N GLN A 106 -4.81 3.70 -16.53
CA GLN A 106 -4.45 4.22 -17.85
C GLN A 106 -3.85 5.62 -17.77
N ALA A 107 -4.44 6.51 -16.97
CA ALA A 107 -3.89 7.85 -16.75
C ALA A 107 -2.48 7.80 -16.14
N LEU A 108 -2.27 6.96 -15.12
CA LEU A 108 -0.96 6.79 -14.49
C LEU A 108 0.09 6.14 -15.41
N ALA A 109 -0.33 5.29 -16.36
CA ALA A 109 0.59 4.69 -17.34
C ALA A 109 1.06 5.68 -18.41
N GLN A 110 0.32 6.78 -18.62
CA GLN A 110 0.66 7.86 -19.56
C GLN A 110 1.41 9.02 -18.88
N ASP A 111 1.48 9.01 -17.55
CA ASP A 111 2.16 10.04 -16.80
C ASP A 111 3.69 9.84 -16.91
N GLU A 112 4.33 10.64 -17.76
CA GLU A 112 5.80 10.67 -17.92
C GLU A 112 6.51 11.37 -16.75
N SER A 113 5.78 11.81 -15.72
CA SER A 113 6.34 12.47 -14.52
C SER A 113 7.06 11.45 -13.62
N GLU A 114 8.20 10.93 -14.09
CA GLU A 114 9.29 10.46 -13.23
C GLU A 114 10.49 11.40 -13.29
#